data_AF-X1G2K6-F1
#
_entry.id   AF-X1G2K6-F1
#
_cell.length_a   1.000
_cell.length_b   1.000
_cell.length_c   1.000
_cell.angle_alpha   90.00
_cell.angle_beta   90.00
_cell.angle_gamma   90.00
#
_symmetry.space_group_name_H-M   'P 1'
#
loop_
_entity.id
_entity.type
_entity.pdbx_description
1 polymer ?
#
loop_
_entity_poly.entity_id
_entity_poly.type
_entity_poly.pdbx_seq_one_letter_code
_entity_poly.pdbx_strand_id
1 'polypeptide(L)'
;MTEKRKLKKTRLVRRKSTLLWGKVVGIEWKGDESLAKSLNFDYGLENKLLHSELKDPGGGIWIFPEPKHEYVRIRTAYSLPSPEAFETIGIIARYVKSW
;
A
#
# COMPACT_ATOMS: atom_id res chain seq x y z
N MET A 1 -25.50 15.92 -5.67
CA MET A 1 -25.02 14.53 -5.78
C MET A 1 -23.52 14.58 -5.87
N THR A 2 -22.80 14.19 -4.81
CA THR A 2 -21.35 14.06 -4.86
C THR A 2 -21.04 12.85 -5.74
N GLU A 3 -20.41 13.04 -6.90
CA GLU A 3 -19.92 11.89 -7.68
C GLU A 3 -19.07 11.02 -6.75
N LYS A 4 -19.44 9.74 -6.60
CA LYS A 4 -18.57 8.78 -5.91
C LYS A 4 -17.28 8.68 -6.71
N ARG A 5 -16.21 9.30 -6.19
CA ARG A 5 -14.90 9.27 -6.80
C ARG A 5 -14.48 7.82 -7.04
N LYS A 6 -14.06 7.51 -8.26
CA LYS A 6 -13.52 6.19 -8.59
C LYS A 6 -12.08 6.12 -8.14
N LEU A 7 -11.81 5.31 -7.12
CA LEU A 7 -10.45 4.94 -6.72
C LEU A 7 -9.69 4.39 -7.93
N LYS A 8 -8.40 4.73 -8.03
CA LYS A 8 -7.47 4.16 -9.01
C LYS A 8 -6.55 3.12 -8.38
N LYS A 9 -5.99 2.27 -9.24
CA LYS A 9 -5.01 1.26 -8.86
C LYS A 9 -3.82 1.92 -8.15
N THR A 10 -3.48 1.42 -6.97
CA THR A 10 -2.42 1.96 -6.12
C THR A 10 -1.45 0.85 -5.72
N ARG A 11 -0.16 1.15 -5.59
CA ARG A 11 0.88 0.16 -5.34
C ARG A 11 1.94 0.69 -4.39
N LEU A 12 2.50 -0.20 -3.59
CA LEU A 12 3.71 0.05 -2.82
C LEU A 12 4.94 -0.13 -3.71
N VAL A 13 5.83 0.85 -3.70
CA VAL A 13 7.14 0.78 -4.36
C VAL A 13 8.25 1.02 -3.35
N ARG A 14 9.41 0.46 -3.61
CA ARG A 14 10.61 0.75 -2.82
C ARG A 14 11.22 2.07 -3.28
N ARG A 15 11.52 2.95 -2.34
CA ARG A 15 12.28 4.16 -2.59
C ARG A 15 13.76 3.83 -2.46
N LYS A 16 14.49 3.94 -3.57
CA LYS A 16 15.95 3.76 -3.61
C LYS A 16 16.64 5.12 -3.56
N SER A 17 17.74 5.21 -2.83
CA SER A 17 18.59 6.40 -2.82
C SER A 17 19.64 6.29 -3.92
N THR A 18 19.69 7.28 -4.79
CA THR A 18 20.75 7.43 -5.80
C THR A 18 22.09 7.77 -5.14
N LEU A 19 22.08 8.55 -4.05
CA LEU A 19 23.27 8.90 -3.27
C LEU A 19 23.89 7.69 -2.54
N LEU A 20 23.08 6.67 -2.22
CA LEU A 20 23.53 5.45 -1.56
C LEU A 20 23.50 4.24 -2.49
N TRP A 21 23.97 4.40 -3.74
CA TRP A 21 24.18 3.28 -4.68
C TRP A 21 22.93 2.42 -4.94
N GLY A 22 21.74 3.03 -4.96
CA GLY A 22 20.49 2.31 -5.19
C GLY A 22 20.00 1.47 -4.01
N LYS A 23 20.57 1.64 -2.81
CA LYS A 23 20.03 1.06 -1.57
C LYS A 23 18.61 1.53 -1.34
N VAL A 24 17.75 0.62 -0.89
CA VAL A 24 16.38 0.92 -0.48
C VAL A 24 16.47 1.72 0.83
N VAL A 25 15.97 2.95 0.81
CA VAL A 25 15.97 3.87 1.96
C VAL A 25 14.58 4.09 2.55
N GLY A 26 13.55 3.57 1.88
CA GLY A 26 12.17 3.75 2.29
C GLY A 26 11.22 3.02 1.36
N ILE A 27 9.94 3.26 1.55
CA ILE A 27 8.86 2.79 0.69
C ILE A 27 7.94 3.96 0.35
N GLU A 28 7.17 3.82 -0.71
CA GLU A 28 6.32 4.87 -1.24
C GLU A 28 5.11 4.25 -1.92
N TRP A 29 3.92 4.79 -1.68
CA TRP A 29 2.71 4.46 -2.41
C TRP A 29 2.58 5.32 -3.66
N LYS A 30 2.24 4.70 -4.80
CA LYS A 30 1.99 5.36 -6.09
C LYS A 30 0.68 4.89 -6.70
N GLY A 31 -0.02 5.76 -7.42
CA GLY A 31 -1.27 5.40 -8.09
C GLY A 31 -2.34 6.47 -7.92
N ASP A 32 -3.43 6.14 -7.21
CA ASP A 32 -4.43 7.14 -6.85
C ASP A 32 -3.80 8.21 -5.95
N GLU A 33 -3.80 9.46 -6.41
CA GLU A 33 -3.03 10.54 -5.77
C GLU A 33 -3.45 10.77 -4.32
N SER A 34 -4.76 10.76 -4.03
CA SER A 34 -5.23 11.09 -2.68
C SER A 34 -5.04 9.94 -1.71
N LEU A 35 -5.36 8.71 -2.14
CA LEU A 35 -5.10 7.52 -1.34
C LEU A 35 -3.59 7.34 -1.10
N ALA A 36 -2.77 7.47 -2.14
CA ALA A 36 -1.31 7.36 -2.02
C ALA A 36 -0.75 8.44 -1.10
N LYS A 37 -1.22 9.68 -1.20
CA LYS A 37 -0.81 10.78 -0.31
C LYS A 37 -1.15 10.47 1.15
N SER A 38 -2.36 10.00 1.44
CA SER A 38 -2.72 9.58 2.81
C SER A 38 -1.86 8.44 3.33
N LEU A 39 -1.64 7.40 2.53
CA LEU A 39 -0.81 6.26 2.93
C LEU A 39 0.67 6.66 3.13
N ASN A 40 1.18 7.60 2.33
CA ASN A 40 2.54 8.13 2.45
C ASN A 40 2.75 9.07 3.64
N PHE A 41 1.68 9.67 4.18
CA PHE A 41 1.76 10.51 5.39
C PHE A 41 1.66 9.72 6.68
N ASP A 42 1.30 8.43 6.61
CA ASP A 42 1.29 7.55 7.77
C ASP A 42 2.68 6.94 7.99
N TYR A 43 3.53 7.68 8.72
CA TYR A 43 4.88 7.23 9.06
C TYR A 43 4.89 5.97 9.96
N GLY A 44 3.81 5.73 10.71
CA GLY A 44 3.65 4.50 11.49
C GLY A 44 3.45 3.29 10.59
N LEU A 45 2.60 3.44 9.57
CA LEU A 45 2.42 2.46 8.50
C LEU A 45 3.72 2.25 7.71
N GLU A 46 4.43 3.33 7.37
CA GLU A 46 5.74 3.22 6.70
C GLU A 46 6.71 2.36 7.50
N ASN A 47 6.85 2.65 8.79
CA ASN A 47 7.75 1.92 9.68
C ASN A 47 7.36 0.43 9.79
N LYS A 48 6.07 0.14 9.95
CA LYS A 48 5.56 -1.26 9.98
C LYS A 48 5.88 -1.99 8.69
N LEU A 49 5.61 -1.38 7.54
CA LEU A 49 5.86 -1.99 6.24
C LEU A 49 7.36 -2.23 5.95
N LEU A 50 8.24 -1.31 6.38
CA LEU A 50 9.69 -1.48 6.24
C LEU A 50 10.24 -2.69 7.03
N HIS A 51 9.67 -2.95 8.20
CA HIS A 51 10.10 -4.05 9.06
C HIS A 51 9.36 -5.36 8.78
N SER A 52 8.16 -5.30 8.20
CA SER A 52 7.34 -6.46 7.89
C SER A 52 7.94 -7.35 6.78
N GLU A 53 7.47 -8.60 6.76
CA GLU A 53 7.66 -9.54 5.66
C GLU A 53 6.99 -9.10 4.34
N LEU A 54 6.07 -8.12 4.38
CA LEU A 54 5.41 -7.57 3.18
C LEU A 54 6.35 -6.75 2.30
N LYS A 55 7.58 -6.49 2.76
CA LYS A 55 8.61 -5.77 2.00
C LYS A 55 9.14 -6.54 0.79
N ASP A 56 8.80 -7.82 0.63
CA ASP A 56 9.47 -8.77 -0.26
C ASP A 56 9.48 -8.36 -1.77
N PRO A 57 10.57 -8.60 -2.53
CA PRO A 57 10.76 -8.01 -3.86
C PRO A 57 9.89 -8.62 -4.96
N GLY A 58 9.29 -9.80 -4.75
CA GLY A 58 8.55 -10.54 -5.78
C GLY A 58 7.06 -10.22 -5.87
N GLY A 59 6.46 -9.53 -4.90
CA GLY A 59 5.01 -9.47 -4.78
C GLY A 59 4.43 -8.30 -3.98
N GLY A 60 5.13 -7.15 -3.94
CA GLY A 60 4.77 -5.97 -3.13
C GLY A 60 3.29 -5.59 -3.19
N ILE A 61 2.82 -4.82 -2.20
CA ILE A 61 1.37 -4.61 -1.99
C ILE A 61 0.73 -3.81 -3.13
N TRP A 62 -0.40 -4.31 -3.63
CA TRP A 62 -1.23 -3.61 -4.61
C TRP A 62 -2.67 -3.46 -4.11
N ILE A 63 -3.28 -2.33 -4.43
CA ILE A 63 -4.67 -2.00 -4.17
C ILE A 63 -5.35 -1.88 -5.53
N PHE A 64 -6.32 -2.77 -5.78
CA PHE A 64 -7.11 -2.83 -7.01
C PHE A 64 -8.57 -2.53 -6.71
N PRO A 65 -9.05 -1.34 -7.06
CA PRO A 65 -10.48 -1.05 -7.03
C PRO A 65 -11.21 -1.94 -8.05
N GLU A 66 -12.23 -2.67 -7.61
CA GLU A 66 -13.05 -3.55 -8.44
C GLU A 66 -14.48 -2.99 -8.49
N PRO A 67 -14.71 -1.87 -9.20
CA PRO A 67 -15.97 -1.12 -9.13
C PRO A 67 -17.18 -1.92 -9.59
N LYS A 68 -16.99 -2.93 -10.46
CA LYS A 68 -18.06 -3.85 -10.89
C LYS A 68 -18.56 -4.76 -9.78
N HIS A 69 -17.75 -4.96 -8.74
CA HIS A 69 -18.02 -5.90 -7.66
C HIS A 69 -18.12 -5.21 -6.30
N GLU A 70 -18.10 -3.87 -6.27
CA GLU A 70 -18.25 -3.05 -5.07
C GLU A 70 -17.27 -3.38 -3.93
N TYR A 71 -16.09 -3.91 -4.26
CA TYR A 71 -15.01 -4.12 -3.31
C TYR A 71 -13.67 -3.61 -3.84
N VAL A 72 -12.69 -3.53 -2.94
CA VAL A 72 -11.30 -3.25 -3.28
C VAL A 72 -10.46 -4.46 -2.90
N ARG A 73 -9.69 -4.97 -3.85
CA ARG A 73 -8.79 -6.10 -3.62
C ARG A 73 -7.41 -5.58 -3.22
N ILE A 74 -6.95 -5.97 -2.03
CA ILE A 74 -5.55 -5.78 -1.62
C ILE A 74 -4.81 -7.08 -1.94
N ARG A 75 -3.81 -7.02 -2.81
CA ARG A 75 -2.94 -8.15 -3.15
C ARG A 75 -1.60 -7.99 -2.46
N THR A 76 -1.13 -9.06 -1.85
CA THR A 76 0.20 -9.21 -1.25
C THR A 76 0.93 -10.38 -1.93
N ALA A 77 2.15 -10.68 -1.49
CA ALA A 77 2.85 -11.90 -1.91
C ALA A 77 2.01 -13.16 -1.58
N TYR A 78 2.26 -14.26 -2.30
CA TYR A 78 1.55 -15.55 -2.19
C TYR A 78 1.93 -16.35 -0.93
N SER A 79 2.11 -15.67 0.20
CA SER A 79 2.35 -16.26 1.51
C SER A 79 1.23 -15.87 2.47
N LEU A 80 0.92 -16.76 3.41
CA LEU A 80 0.02 -16.42 4.52
C LEU A 80 0.66 -15.29 5.33
N PRO A 81 -0.02 -14.14 5.54
CA PRO A 81 0.54 -13.07 6.33
C PRO A 81 0.59 -13.48 7.81
N SER A 82 1.70 -13.18 8.46
CA SER A 82 1.83 -13.14 9.92
C SER A 82 0.77 -12.22 10.55
N PRO A 83 0.49 -12.36 11.86
CA PRO A 83 -0.46 -11.49 12.55
C PRO A 83 -0.13 -10.00 12.38
N GLU A 84 1.15 -9.62 12.47
CA GLU A 84 1.60 -8.24 12.27
C GLU A 84 1.39 -7.75 10.82
N ALA A 85 1.67 -8.60 9.83
CA ALA A 85 1.40 -8.30 8.44
C ALA A 85 -0.11 -8.12 8.19
N PHE A 86 -0.94 -8.95 8.82
CA PHE A 86 -2.40 -8.86 8.72
C PHE A 86 -2.94 -7.57 9.35
N GLU A 87 -2.43 -7.17 10.53
CA GLU A 87 -2.75 -5.88 11.14
C GLU A 87 -2.38 -4.70 10.23
N THR A 88 -1.21 -4.78 9.59
CA THR A 88 -0.72 -3.77 8.65
C THR A 88 -1.64 -3.67 7.43
N ILE A 89 -2.09 -4.80 6.88
CA ILE A 89 -3.12 -4.84 5.83
C ILE A 89 -4.43 -4.22 6.33
N GLY A 90 -4.81 -4.46 7.59
CA GLY A 90 -5.98 -3.85 8.22
C GLY A 90 -5.90 -2.31 8.31
N ILE A 91 -4.72 -1.76 8.58
CA ILE A 91 -4.48 -0.30 8.52
C ILE A 91 -4.75 0.21 7.09
N ILE A 92 -4.16 -0.43 6.08
CA ILE A 92 -4.34 -0.07 4.67
C ILE A 92 -5.83 -0.14 4.28
N ALA A 93 -6.53 -1.20 4.70
CA ALA A 93 -7.96 -1.36 4.43
C ALA A 93 -8.81 -0.24 5.03
N ARG A 94 -8.44 0.29 6.21
CA ARG A 94 -9.11 1.46 6.79
C ARG A 94 -8.95 2.70 5.92
N TYR A 95 -7.73 2.98 5.43
CA TYR A 95 -7.52 4.07 4.46
C TYR A 95 -8.38 3.87 3.22
N VAL A 96 -8.36 2.68 2.62
CA VAL A 96 -9.16 2.36 1.42
C VAL A 96 -10.65 2.57 1.67
N LYS A 97 -11.17 2.23 2.86
CA LYS A 97 -12.59 2.41 3.21
C LYS A 97 -12.97 3.87 3.43
N SER A 98 -12.04 4.69 3.88
CA SER A 98 -12.25 6.13 4.15
C SER A 98 -12.20 7.01 2.91
N TRP A 99 -11.85 6.45 1.74
CA TRP A 99 -11.73 7.14 0.44
C TRP A 99 -12.75 6.61 -0.57
#